data_AF-A0A955ABT4-F1
#
_entry.id   AF-A0A955ABT4-F1
#
_cell.length_a   1.000
_cell.length_b   1.000
_cell.length_c   1.000
_cell.angle_alpha   90.00
_cell.angle_beta   90.00
_cell.angle_gamma   90.00
#
_symmetry.space_group_name_H-M   'P 1'
#
loop_
_entity.id
_entity.type
_entity.pdbx_description
1 polymer ?
#
loop_
_entity_poly.entity_id
_entity_poly.type
_entity_poly.pdbx_seq_one_letter_code
_entity_poly.pdbx_strand_id
1 'polypeptide(L)'
;HLLVEGPEAINLPDWGLENDPSKVVHEHATLRLQAALADTVGLREFFAATTVFRKYYDQLPPSPLDDTHDPAVALARIAWQRSRTAPWAEPLDQALRRTAEIASFLQAIAPPDSIWSNTRK
;
A
#
# COMPACT_ATOMS: atom_id res chain seq x y z
N HIS A 1 7.33 -0.62 2.32
CA HIS A 1 8.76 -0.39 2.60
C HIS A 1 9.55 -1.67 2.75
N LEU A 2 9.52 -2.41 3.87
CA LEU A 2 10.33 -3.64 4.02
C LEU A 2 10.22 -4.63 2.84
N LEU A 3 9.02 -4.91 2.34
CA LEU A 3 8.85 -5.80 1.19
C LEU A 3 9.45 -5.26 -0.12
N VAL A 4 9.58 -3.94 -0.26
CA VAL A 4 10.19 -3.26 -1.41
C VAL A 4 11.71 -3.30 -1.26
N GLU A 5 12.25 -2.85 -0.12
CA GLU A 5 13.70 -2.85 0.15
C GLU A 5 14.29 -4.27 0.19
N GLY A 6 13.50 -5.25 0.66
CA GLY A 6 13.87 -6.65 0.72
C GLY A 6 14.30 -7.14 2.10
N PRO A 7 14.49 -8.46 2.26
CA PRO A 7 14.70 -9.09 3.56
C PRO A 7 15.99 -8.64 4.26
N GLU A 8 17.04 -8.32 3.50
CA GLU A 8 18.32 -7.82 4.04
C GLU A 8 18.14 -6.51 4.83
N ALA A 9 17.12 -5.73 4.51
CA ALA A 9 16.83 -4.46 5.15
C ALA A 9 16.15 -4.60 6.52
N ILE A 10 15.77 -5.81 6.96
CA ILE A 10 15.01 -6.01 8.20
C ILE A 10 15.73 -5.51 9.46
N ASN A 11 17.07 -5.53 9.44
CA ASN A 11 17.90 -5.09 10.56
C ASN A 11 18.38 -3.65 10.43
N LEU A 12 18.00 -2.94 9.36
CA LEU A 12 18.36 -1.55 9.16
C LEU A 12 17.31 -0.63 9.81
N PRO A 13 17.72 0.49 10.42
CA PRO A 13 16.79 1.54 10.83
C PRO A 13 15.92 1.97 9.65
N ASP A 14 14.61 2.05 9.85
CA ASP A 14 13.61 2.37 8.82
C ASP A 14 13.78 1.56 7.52
N TRP A 15 14.24 0.32 7.64
CA TRP A 15 14.54 -0.56 6.50
C TRP A 15 15.55 0.02 5.50
N GLY A 16 16.44 0.91 5.94
CA GLY A 16 17.44 1.55 5.08
C GLY A 16 16.85 2.66 4.20
N LEU A 17 15.68 3.18 4.57
CA LEU A 17 15.15 4.41 3.99
C LEU A 17 15.85 5.60 4.62
N GLU A 18 16.47 6.41 3.77
CA GLU A 18 17.02 7.71 4.11
C GLU A 18 16.24 8.76 3.32
N ASN A 19 16.23 10.01 3.79
CA ASN A 19 15.61 11.12 3.07
C ASN A 19 16.50 11.57 1.89
N ASP A 20 16.65 10.67 0.92
CA ASP A 20 17.46 10.81 -0.29
C ASP A 20 16.52 10.84 -1.52
N PRO A 21 16.63 11.85 -2.40
CA PRO A 21 15.94 11.88 -3.69
C PRO A 21 16.05 10.58 -4.51
N SER A 22 17.12 9.82 -4.36
CA SER A 22 17.29 8.52 -5.04
C SER A 22 16.25 7.47 -4.61
N LYS A 23 15.64 7.62 -3.42
CA LYS A 23 14.64 6.70 -2.85
C LYS A 23 13.21 6.98 -3.30
N VAL A 24 12.94 8.05 -4.06
CA VAL A 24 11.57 8.36 -4.53
C VAL A 24 10.93 7.21 -5.31
N VAL A 25 11.71 6.46 -6.09
CA VAL A 25 11.20 5.29 -6.83
C VAL A 25 10.77 4.17 -5.87
N HIS A 26 11.46 4.01 -4.75
CA HIS A 26 11.14 3.01 -3.72
C HIS A 26 9.90 3.42 -2.90
N GLU A 27 9.75 4.72 -2.61
CA GLU A 27 8.53 5.30 -2.05
C GLU A 27 7.33 5.03 -2.96
N HIS A 28 7.44 5.37 -4.24
CA HIS A 28 6.43 5.10 -5.26
C HIS A 28 6.10 3.60 -5.37
N ALA A 29 7.10 2.74 -5.31
CA ALA A 29 6.89 1.29 -5.34
C ALA A 29 6.12 0.80 -4.12
N THR A 30 6.39 1.36 -2.94
CA THR A 30 5.62 1.07 -1.73
C THR A 30 4.17 1.53 -1.86
N LEU A 31 3.94 2.71 -2.43
CA LEU A 31 2.58 3.23 -2.66
C LEU A 31 1.78 2.37 -3.64
N ARG A 32 2.42 1.91 -4.73
CA ARG A 32 1.81 0.96 -5.67
C ARG A 32 1.48 -0.38 -5.01
N LEU A 33 2.39 -0.90 -4.18
CA LEU A 33 2.14 -2.12 -3.41
C LEU A 33 0.99 -1.93 -2.42
N GLN A 34 0.95 -0.81 -1.70
CA GLN A 34 -0.11 -0.47 -0.76
C GLN A 34 -1.47 -0.40 -1.46
N ALA A 35 -1.55 0.28 -2.60
CA ALA A 35 -2.76 0.34 -3.40
C ALA A 35 -3.20 -1.07 -3.83
N ALA A 36 -2.28 -1.89 -4.37
CA ALA A 36 -2.61 -3.25 -4.81
C ALA A 36 -3.07 -4.16 -3.67
N LEU A 37 -2.52 -4.01 -2.46
CA LEU A 37 -2.96 -4.74 -1.26
C LEU A 37 -4.33 -4.25 -0.80
N ALA A 38 -4.53 -2.93 -0.72
CA ALA A 38 -5.79 -2.33 -0.32
C ALA A 38 -6.94 -2.64 -1.29
N ASP A 39 -6.64 -2.74 -2.60
CA ASP A 39 -7.60 -3.14 -3.64
C ASP A 39 -8.17 -4.54 -3.39
N THR A 40 -7.44 -5.45 -2.71
CA THR A 40 -7.94 -6.80 -2.39
C THR A 40 -9.13 -6.81 -1.41
N VAL A 41 -9.33 -5.71 -0.68
CA VAL A 41 -10.37 -5.57 0.34
C VAL A 41 -11.17 -4.26 0.18
N GLY A 42 -11.07 -3.58 -0.97
CA GLY A 42 -11.86 -2.37 -1.25
C GLY A 42 -11.47 -1.12 -0.45
N LEU A 43 -10.26 -1.07 0.13
CA LEU A 43 -9.81 -0.01 1.04
C LEU A 43 -8.81 0.98 0.42
N ARG A 44 -8.72 1.06 -0.92
CA ARG A 44 -7.71 1.87 -1.61
C ARG A 44 -7.73 3.35 -1.20
N GLU A 45 -8.92 3.94 -1.13
CA GLU A 45 -9.12 5.34 -0.77
C GLU A 45 -8.87 5.58 0.72
N PHE A 46 -9.31 4.65 1.57
CA PHE A 46 -9.07 4.69 3.01
C PHE A 46 -7.57 4.72 3.34
N PHE A 47 -6.77 3.92 2.64
CA PHE A 47 -5.30 3.88 2.81
C PHE A 47 -4.55 4.92 1.98
N ALA A 48 -5.21 5.84 1.29
CA ALA A 48 -4.51 6.77 0.42
C ALA A 48 -3.51 7.65 1.20
N ALA A 49 -2.31 7.85 0.63
CA ALA A 49 -1.27 8.65 1.25
C ALA A 49 -1.77 10.06 1.54
N THR A 50 -1.44 10.62 2.70
CA THR A 50 -1.86 11.98 3.11
C THR A 50 -0.74 13.03 2.93
N THR A 51 0.43 12.60 2.44
CA THR A 51 1.64 13.41 2.34
C THR A 51 1.85 13.99 0.94
N VAL A 52 3.05 14.48 0.64
CA VAL A 52 3.45 14.98 -0.70
C VAL A 52 3.23 13.96 -1.82
N PHE A 53 3.20 12.67 -1.50
CA PHE A 53 2.94 11.61 -2.47
C PHE A 53 1.45 11.37 -2.76
N ARG A 54 0.53 12.13 -2.15
CA ARG A 54 -0.91 12.05 -2.43
C ARG A 54 -1.18 12.19 -3.94
N LYS A 55 -0.56 13.17 -4.59
CA LYS A 55 -0.71 13.43 -6.03
C LYS A 55 -0.31 12.21 -6.87
N TYR A 56 0.77 11.52 -6.48
CA TYR A 56 1.19 10.30 -7.15
C TYR A 56 0.18 9.16 -6.93
N TYR A 57 -0.25 8.97 -5.68
CA TYR A 57 -1.19 7.90 -5.31
C TYR A 57 -2.54 8.04 -6.02
N ASP A 58 -3.08 9.26 -6.11
CA ASP A 58 -4.36 9.54 -6.79
C ASP A 58 -4.30 9.30 -8.31
N GLN A 59 -3.11 9.29 -8.91
CA GLN A 59 -2.90 9.02 -10.33
C GLN A 59 -2.70 7.54 -10.65
N LEU A 60 -2.61 6.68 -9.63
CA LEU A 60 -2.39 5.27 -9.84
C LEU A 60 -3.55 4.62 -10.62
N PRO A 61 -3.27 3.79 -11.64
CA PRO A 61 -4.31 3.12 -12.41
C PRO A 61 -5.09 2.10 -11.57
N PRO A 62 -6.28 1.66 -12.01
CA PRO A 62 -7.05 0.63 -11.30
C PRO A 62 -6.26 -0.62 -10.96
N SER A 63 -5.33 -1.04 -11.83
CA SER A 63 -4.32 -2.08 -11.55
C SER A 63 -2.96 -1.44 -11.27
N PRO A 64 -2.57 -1.18 -10.01
CA PRO A 64 -1.37 -0.40 -9.69
C PRO A 64 -0.05 -1.04 -10.14
N LEU A 65 -0.07 -2.32 -10.51
CA LEU A 65 1.09 -3.11 -10.90
C LEU A 65 1.25 -3.25 -12.43
N ASP A 66 0.40 -2.62 -13.25
CA ASP A 66 0.35 -2.85 -14.71
C ASP A 66 0.90 -1.69 -15.56
N ASP A 67 1.58 -0.71 -14.95
CA ASP A 67 2.16 0.44 -15.65
C ASP A 67 3.63 0.22 -16.01
N THR A 68 3.92 -0.10 -17.26
CA THR A 68 5.29 -0.44 -17.70
C THR A 68 6.21 0.76 -17.86
N HIS A 69 5.71 2.00 -17.76
CA HIS A 69 6.54 3.20 -17.93
C HIS A 69 7.07 3.74 -16.60
N ASP A 70 6.46 3.35 -15.48
CA ASP A 70 6.91 3.76 -14.15
C ASP A 70 7.96 2.77 -13.60
N PRO A 71 9.20 3.22 -13.32
CA PRO A 71 10.25 2.35 -12.78
C PRO A 71 9.87 1.71 -11.43
N ALA A 72 8.94 2.31 -10.68
CA ALA A 72 8.44 1.77 -9.41
C ALA A 72 7.71 0.42 -9.56
N VAL A 73 7.14 0.13 -10.74
CA VAL A 73 6.34 -1.10 -10.95
C VAL A 73 7.17 -2.36 -10.82
N ALA A 74 8.42 -2.35 -11.29
CA ALA A 74 9.30 -3.51 -11.18
C ALA A 74 9.51 -3.90 -9.70
N LEU A 75 9.82 -2.91 -8.85
CA LEU A 75 9.99 -3.11 -7.41
C LEU A 75 8.67 -3.51 -6.72
N ALA A 76 7.56 -2.86 -7.07
CA ALA A 76 6.25 -3.17 -6.53
C ALA A 76 5.80 -4.61 -6.85
N ARG A 77 6.10 -5.11 -8.04
CA ARG A 77 5.81 -6.50 -8.44
C ARG A 77 6.62 -7.52 -7.64
N ILE A 78 7.91 -7.24 -7.40
CA ILE A 78 8.74 -8.09 -6.54
C ILE A 78 8.18 -8.10 -5.11
N ALA A 79 7.83 -6.92 -4.58
CA ALA A 79 7.26 -6.78 -3.25
C ALA A 79 5.88 -7.46 -3.13
N TRP A 80 5.08 -7.45 -4.20
CA TRP A 80 3.84 -8.20 -4.29
C TRP A 80 4.06 -9.71 -4.22
N GLN A 81 5.05 -10.25 -4.94
CA GLN A 81 5.39 -11.67 -4.80
C GLN A 81 5.78 -12.02 -3.37
N ARG A 82 6.62 -11.18 -2.74
CA ARG A 82 7.02 -11.36 -1.33
C ARG A 82 5.84 -11.30 -0.36
N SER A 83 4.86 -10.42 -0.60
CA SER A 83 3.66 -10.30 0.24
C SER A 83 2.77 -11.54 0.19
N ARG A 84 2.91 -12.39 -0.85
CA ARG A 84 2.15 -13.63 -1.04
C ARG A 84 2.86 -14.88 -0.50
N THR A 85 4.04 -14.73 0.07
CA THR A 85 4.83 -15.82 0.64
C THR A 85 4.99 -15.67 2.16
N ALA A 86 5.28 -16.77 2.85
CA ALA A 86 5.65 -16.73 4.27
C ALA A 86 6.93 -15.87 4.46
N PRO A 87 7.06 -15.14 5.59
CA PRO A 87 6.13 -15.08 6.73
C PRO A 87 5.00 -14.05 6.57
N TRP A 88 4.86 -13.41 5.41
CA TRP A 88 4.03 -12.20 5.25
C TRP A 88 2.59 -12.47 4.82
N ALA A 89 2.37 -13.53 4.02
CA ALA A 89 1.08 -13.78 3.38
C ALA A 89 -0.11 -13.80 4.33
N GLU A 90 -0.03 -14.62 5.39
CA GLU A 90 -1.12 -14.80 6.34
C GLU A 90 -1.34 -13.54 7.21
N PRO A 91 -0.31 -12.96 7.86
CA PRO A 91 -0.50 -11.74 8.66
C PRO A 91 -1.06 -10.56 7.86
N LEU A 92 -0.62 -10.38 6.61
CA LEU A 92 -1.12 -9.29 5.77
C LEU A 92 -2.58 -9.49 5.36
N ASP A 93 -2.96 -10.69 4.92
CA ASP A 93 -4.36 -11.00 4.57
C ASP A 93 -5.28 -10.81 5.79
N GLN A 94 -4.88 -11.34 6.96
CA GLN A 94 -5.65 -11.18 8.20
C GLN A 94 -5.80 -9.71 8.59
N ALA A 95 -4.72 -8.94 8.58
CA ALA A 95 -4.76 -7.53 8.95
C ALA A 95 -5.70 -6.74 8.02
N LEU A 96 -5.56 -6.91 6.70
CA LEU A 96 -6.40 -6.20 5.72
C LEU A 96 -7.87 -6.56 5.85
N ARG A 97 -8.21 -7.84 6.01
CA ARG A 97 -9.60 -8.30 6.21
C ARG A 97 -10.20 -7.73 7.49
N ARG A 98 -9.47 -7.79 8.60
CA ARG A 98 -9.94 -7.24 9.89
C ARG A 98 -10.14 -5.73 9.81
N THR A 99 -9.24 -5.00 9.14
CA THR A 99 -9.45 -3.57 8.90
C THR A 99 -10.70 -3.32 8.07
N ALA A 100 -10.96 -4.12 7.02
CA ALA A 100 -12.16 -4.00 6.21
C ALA A 100 -13.44 -4.28 6.99
N GLU A 101 -13.44 -5.28 7.90
CA GLU A 101 -14.56 -5.55 8.81
C GLU A 101 -14.86 -4.34 9.70
N ILE A 102 -13.83 -3.75 10.32
CA ILE A 102 -13.97 -2.54 11.15
C ILE A 102 -14.51 -1.38 10.32
N ALA A 103 -13.95 -1.16 9.13
CA ALA A 103 -14.34 -0.04 8.29
C ALA A 103 -15.79 -0.18 7.80
N SER A 104 -16.22 -1.40 7.44
CA SER A 104 -17.61 -1.69 7.08
C SER A 104 -18.57 -1.44 8.23
N PHE A 105 -18.21 -1.83 9.46
CA PHE A 105 -19.03 -1.57 10.65
C PHE A 105 -19.17 -0.06 10.92
N LEU A 106 -18.06 0.68 10.82
CA LEU A 106 -18.07 2.11 11.09
C LEU A 106 -18.75 2.93 9.99
N GLN A 107 -18.78 2.46 8.75
CA GLN A 107 -19.43 3.18 7.63
C GLN A 107 -20.90 3.51 7.91
N ALA A 108 -21.62 2.68 8.67
CA ALA A 108 -23.04 2.90 8.99
C ALA A 108 -23.29 4.07 9.97
N ILE A 109 -22.27 4.47 10.73
CA ILE A 109 -22.38 5.50 11.78
C ILE A 109 -21.44 6.68 11.57
N ALA A 110 -20.52 6.58 10.61
CA ALA A 110 -19.56 7.62 10.30
C ALA A 110 -20.24 8.84 9.66
N PRO A 111 -19.89 10.07 10.09
CA PRO A 111 -20.27 11.28 9.37
C PRO A 111 -19.83 11.22 7.88
N PRO A 112 -20.55 11.88 6.96
CA PRO A 112 -20.23 11.82 5.53
C PRO A 112 -18.80 12.26 5.19
N ASP A 113 -18.22 13.18 5.96
CA ASP A 113 -16.87 13.73 5.81
C ASP A 113 -15.77 12.91 6.52
N SER A 114 -16.13 11.81 7.18
CA SER A 114 -15.18 10.92 7.83
C SER A 114 -14.43 10.04 6.84
N ILE A 115 -13.16 9.75 7.08
CA ILE A 115 -12.41 8.75 6.29
C ILE A 115 -13.07 7.36 6.31
N TRP A 116 -13.85 7.04 7.34
CA TRP A 116 -14.57 5.77 7.48
C TRP A 116 -15.78 5.66 6.54
N SER A 117 -16.20 6.76 5.89
CA SER A 117 -17.21 6.73 4.83
C SER A 117 -16.63 6.34 3.46
N ASN A 118 -15.30 6.45 3.27
CA ASN A 118 -14.58 6.22 2.01
C ASN A 118 -14.14 4.76 1.78
N THR A 119 -15.06 3.81 1.96
CA THR A 119 -14.85 2.40 1.64
C THR A 119 -15.78 1.97 0.51
N ARG A 120 -15.23 1.31 -0.51
CA ARG A 120 -16.05 0.77 -1.61
C ARG A 120 -16.60 -0.59 -1.18
N LYS A 121 -17.90 -0.80 -1.43
CA LYS A 121 -18.57 -2.10 -1.25
C LYS A 121 -18.20 -3.09 -2.34
#